data_AF-A0A2D9INV7-F1
#
_entry.id   AF-A0A2D9INV7-F1
#
_cell.length_a   1.000
_cell.length_b   1.000
_cell.length_c   1.000
_cell.angle_alpha   90.00
_cell.angle_beta   90.00
_cell.angle_gamma   90.00
#
_symmetry.space_group_name_H-M   'P 1'
#
loop_
_entity.id
_entity.type
_entity.pdbx_description
1 polymer ?
#
loop_
_entity_poly.entity_id
_entity_poly.type
_entity_poly.pdbx_seq_one_letter_code
_entity_poly.pdbx_strand_id
1 'polypeptide(L)'
;EAKRAFRNCTLLGYELPWNNLSVSLNCFIPLEERHIKKKILALDCYDSQKHNPYFNEKFFRSVVKMRGIQLSSPFAEGFETIKVRLDQLI
;
A
#
# COMPACT_ATOMS: atom_id res chain seq x y z
N GLU A 1 6.58 -0.81 -19.95
CA GLU A 1 5.73 0.27 -20.49
C GLU A 1 5.58 1.47 -19.53
N ALA A 2 4.76 1.41 -18.47
CA ALA A 2 4.39 2.60 -17.67
C ALA A 2 5.54 3.31 -16.91
N LYS A 3 6.63 2.62 -16.54
CA LYS A 3 7.75 3.20 -15.76
C LYS A 3 8.39 4.43 -16.43
N ARG A 4 8.38 4.50 -17.78
CA ARG A 4 8.97 5.63 -18.53
C ARG A 4 8.18 6.92 -18.38
N ALA A 5 6.86 6.84 -18.15
CA ALA A 5 6.02 8.01 -17.91
C ALA A 5 6.39 8.72 -16.59
N PHE A 6 6.84 7.94 -15.60
CA PHE A 6 7.17 8.41 -14.26
C PHE A 6 8.65 8.80 -14.10
N ARG A 7 9.28 9.40 -15.12
CA ARG A 7 10.73 9.66 -15.12
C ARG A 7 11.20 10.62 -14.02
N ASN A 8 10.38 11.62 -13.64
CA ASN A 8 10.78 12.72 -12.75
C ASN A 8 10.20 12.61 -11.33
N CYS A 9 9.85 11.41 -10.85
CA CYS A 9 9.34 11.22 -9.49
C CYS A 9 9.88 9.94 -8.86
N THR A 10 9.74 9.81 -7.53
CA THR A 10 9.83 8.53 -6.83
C THR A 10 8.64 7.65 -7.22
N LEU A 11 8.89 6.36 -7.44
CA LEU A 11 7.89 5.38 -7.85
C LEU A 11 7.89 4.22 -6.86
N LEU A 12 6.78 4.09 -6.15
CA LEU A 12 6.48 3.00 -5.23
C LEU A 12 5.33 2.17 -5.80
N GLY A 13 5.52 0.86 -5.87
CA GLY A 13 4.48 -0.10 -6.25
C GLY A 13 3.72 -0.55 -5.00
N TYR A 14 2.39 -0.54 -5.06
CA TYR A 14 1.55 -1.10 -4.01
C TYR A 14 1.22 -2.57 -4.30
N GLU A 15 1.12 -3.40 -3.26
CA GLU A 15 0.73 -4.79 -3.43
C GLU A 15 -0.77 -4.95 -3.73
N LEU A 16 -1.11 -5.84 -4.66
CA LEU A 16 -2.48 -6.22 -4.93
C LEU A 16 -2.60 -7.75 -4.92
N PRO A 17 -3.62 -8.34 -4.26
CA PRO A 17 -3.74 -9.79 -4.11
C PRO A 17 -3.81 -10.58 -5.42
N TRP A 18 -4.31 -9.95 -6.50
CA TRP A 18 -4.49 -10.58 -7.81
C TRP A 18 -3.31 -10.36 -8.75
N ASN A 19 -2.26 -9.71 -8.27
CA ASN A 19 -1.05 -9.53 -9.07
C ASN A 19 -0.21 -10.81 -8.94
N ASN A 20 -0.19 -11.65 -9.98
CA ASN A 20 0.65 -12.86 -10.04
C ASN A 20 2.14 -12.55 -10.26
N LEU A 21 2.54 -11.29 -10.14
CA LEU A 21 3.93 -10.87 -10.21
C LEU A 21 4.58 -11.01 -8.85
N SER A 22 5.85 -11.42 -8.82
CA SER A 22 6.65 -11.35 -7.60
C SER A 22 6.86 -9.90 -7.19
N VAL A 23 6.38 -9.53 -6.00
CA VAL A 23 6.55 -8.18 -5.42
C VAL A 23 7.54 -8.27 -4.26
N SER A 24 8.59 -7.45 -4.27
CA SER A 24 9.50 -7.32 -3.14
C SER A 24 9.14 -6.12 -2.29
N LEU A 25 8.42 -6.35 -1.19
CA LEU A 25 8.09 -5.30 -0.23
C LEU A 25 9.33 -4.91 0.57
N ASN A 26 9.83 -3.71 0.31
CA ASN A 26 11.07 -3.20 0.88
C ASN A 26 10.96 -1.74 1.38
N CYS A 27 9.79 -1.11 1.25
CA CYS A 27 9.47 0.19 1.80
C CYS A 27 8.21 0.07 2.66
N PHE A 28 8.29 0.54 3.90
CA PHE A 28 7.16 0.48 4.84
C PHE A 28 6.86 1.85 5.40
N ILE A 29 5.57 2.22 5.40
CA ILE A 29 5.09 3.48 5.95
C ILE A 29 4.24 3.16 7.19
N PRO A 30 4.63 3.62 8.39
CA PRO A 30 3.86 3.34 9.61
C PRO A 30 2.49 4.00 9.55
N LEU A 31 1.49 3.32 10.12
CA LEU A 31 0.12 3.81 10.16
C LEU A 31 -0.39 3.86 11.60
N GLU A 32 -1.24 4.85 11.85
CA GLU A 32 -2.03 4.98 13.07
C GLU A 32 -3.47 4.59 12.79
N GLU A 33 -4.26 4.28 13.83
CA GLU A 33 -5.66 3.91 13.69
C GLU A 33 -6.49 4.97 12.92
N ARG A 34 -6.16 6.26 13.06
CA ARG A 34 -6.80 7.34 12.28
C ARG A 34 -6.56 7.21 10.77
N HIS A 35 -5.40 6.71 10.35
CA HIS A 35 -5.10 6.46 8.92
C HIS A 35 -5.92 5.28 8.41
N ILE A 36 -6.01 4.21 9.20
CA ILE A 36 -6.78 3.01 8.87
C ILE A 36 -8.25 3.36 8.67
N LYS A 37 -8.85 4.10 9.62
CA LYS A 37 -10.25 4.55 9.53
C LYS A 37 -10.52 5.37 8.26
N LYS A 38 -9.65 6.35 7.94
CA LYS A 38 -9.80 7.17 6.73
C LYS A 38 -9.74 6.32 5.46
N LYS A 39 -8.84 5.32 5.40
CA LYS A 39 -8.70 4.43 4.24
C LYS A 39 -9.91 3.51 4.08
N ILE A 40 -10.44 2.96 5.17
CA ILE A 40 -11.68 2.15 5.14
C ILE A 40 -12.85 2.98 4.63
N LEU A 41 -13.04 4.20 5.13
CA LEU A 41 -14.08 5.11 4.65
C LEU A 41 -13.92 5.41 3.15
N ALA A 42 -12.69 5.62 2.68
CA ALA A 42 -12.42 5.83 1.26
C ALA A 42 -12.72 4.58 0.41
N LEU A 43 -12.42 3.37 0.92
CA LEU A 43 -12.74 2.11 0.24
C LEU A 43 -14.26 1.91 0.13
N ASP A 44 -15.02 2.32 1.15
CA ASP A 44 -16.48 2.18 1.17
C ASP A 44 -17.20 3.03 0.10
N CYS A 45 -16.54 4.06 -0.44
CA CYS A 45 -17.07 4.86 -1.56
C CYS A 45 -17.08 4.12 -2.90
N TYR A 46 -16.38 2.98 -3.04
CA TYR A 46 -16.30 2.23 -4.30
C TYR A 46 -17.35 1.12 -4.36
N ASP A 47 -18.64 1.48 -4.46
CA ASP A 47 -19.75 0.52 -4.45
C ASP A 47 -19.60 -0.61 -5.48
N SER A 48 -19.13 -0.28 -6.69
CA SER A 48 -18.91 -1.26 -7.76
C SER A 48 -17.85 -2.31 -7.40
N GLN A 49 -16.97 -2.03 -6.44
CA GLN A 49 -15.85 -2.89 -6.05
C GLN A 49 -16.11 -3.71 -4.80
N LYS A 50 -17.22 -3.49 -4.07
CA LYS A 50 -17.51 -4.15 -2.78
C LYS A 50 -17.65 -5.69 -2.87
N HIS A 51 -17.93 -6.23 -4.06
CA HIS A 51 -17.97 -7.67 -4.30
C HIS A 51 -16.59 -8.35 -4.24
N ASN A 52 -15.51 -7.57 -4.31
CA ASN A 52 -14.15 -8.08 -4.23
C ASN A 52 -13.78 -8.43 -2.78
N PRO A 53 -13.29 -9.65 -2.49
CA PRO A 53 -12.95 -10.07 -1.12
C PRO A 53 -11.89 -9.19 -0.43
N TYR A 54 -11.02 -8.55 -1.22
CA TYR A 54 -9.94 -7.70 -0.72
C TYR A 54 -10.37 -6.24 -0.44
N PHE A 55 -11.61 -5.85 -0.79
CA PHE A 55 -12.21 -4.57 -0.41
C PHE A 55 -12.87 -4.60 0.98
N ASN A 56 -12.74 -5.70 1.71
CA ASN A 56 -13.28 -5.85 3.06
C ASN A 56 -12.35 -5.24 4.12
N GLU A 57 -12.92 -4.52 5.11
CA GLU A 57 -12.17 -3.92 6.22
C GLU A 57 -11.28 -4.94 6.97
N LYS A 58 -11.80 -6.13 7.26
CA LYS A 58 -11.07 -7.18 7.99
C LYS A 58 -9.85 -7.65 7.20
N PHE A 59 -9.97 -7.74 5.88
CA PHE A 59 -8.86 -8.06 4.99
C PHE A 59 -7.83 -6.92 4.98
N PHE A 60 -8.27 -5.68 4.78
CA PHE A 60 -7.36 -4.53 4.81
C PHE A 60 -6.58 -4.45 6.13
N ARG A 61 -7.26 -4.60 7.26
CA ARG A 61 -6.66 -4.61 8.60
C ARG A 61 -5.66 -5.74 8.80
N SER A 62 -5.91 -6.94 8.27
CA SER A 62 -4.96 -8.05 8.41
C SER A 62 -3.67 -7.79 7.64
N VAL A 63 -3.77 -7.21 6.43
CA VAL A 63 -2.61 -6.82 5.62
C VAL A 63 -1.78 -5.77 6.34
N VAL A 64 -2.37 -4.64 6.75
CA VAL A 64 -1.59 -3.56 7.39
C VAL A 64 -1.01 -3.99 8.74
N LYS A 65 -1.63 -4.94 9.44
CA LYS A 65 -1.10 -5.52 10.67
C LYS A 65 0.11 -6.40 10.40
N MET A 66 0.06 -7.24 9.35
CA MET A 66 1.21 -8.05 8.93
C MET A 66 2.40 -7.18 8.58
N ARG A 67 2.19 -6.09 7.83
CA ARG A 67 3.24 -5.12 7.50
C ARG A 67 3.73 -4.36 8.74
N GLY A 68 2.82 -4.03 9.67
CA GLY A 68 3.17 -3.43 10.95
C GLY A 68 4.19 -4.26 11.71
N ILE A 69 3.98 -5.58 11.80
CA ILE A 69 4.92 -6.51 12.44
C ILE A 69 6.31 -6.43 11.78
N GLN A 70 6.38 -6.38 10.44
CA GLN A 70 7.65 -6.27 9.71
C GLN A 70 8.41 -4.96 10.02
N LEU A 71 7.69 -3.87 10.30
CA LEU A 71 8.25 -2.56 10.67
C LEU A 71 8.42 -2.37 12.19
N SER A 72 8.01 -3.33 13.03
CA SER A 72 7.87 -3.14 14.49
C SER A 72 6.93 -1.99 14.88
N SER A 73 5.81 -1.84 14.17
CA SER A 73 4.76 -0.84 14.37
C SER A 73 3.38 -1.51 14.51
N PRO A 74 2.38 -0.92 15.19
CA PRO A 74 1.02 -1.50 15.23
C PRO A 74 0.43 -1.79 13.84
N PHE A 75 0.66 -0.86 12.91
CA PHE A 75 0.23 -0.98 11.52
C PHE A 75 1.28 -0.36 10.60
N ALA A 76 1.36 -0.85 9.36
CA ALA A 76 2.10 -0.21 8.29
C ALA A 76 1.48 -0.53 6.94
N GLU A 77 1.81 0.26 5.93
CA GLU A 77 1.63 -0.09 4.52
C GLU A 77 2.96 -0.51 3.93
N GLY A 78 2.94 -1.58 3.12
CA GLY A 78 4.11 -2.09 2.42
C GLY A 78 4.09 -1.69 0.95
N PHE A 79 5.25 -1.29 0.44
CA PHE A 79 5.47 -0.92 -0.94
C PHE A 79 6.72 -1.60 -1.49
N GLU A 80 6.70 -1.86 -2.79
CA GLU A 80 7.89 -2.15 -3.56
C GLU A 80 8.52 -0.86 -4.06
N THR A 81 9.79 -0.67 -3.74
CA THR A 81 10.57 0.45 -4.25
C THR A 81 11.04 0.16 -5.66
N ILE A 82 10.41 0.79 -6.65
CA ILE A 82 10.77 0.63 -8.06
C ILE A 82 11.86 1.62 -8.46
N LYS A 83 11.77 2.87 -7.98
CA LYS A 83 12.77 3.93 -8.21
C LYS A 83 12.62 5.01 -7.13
N VAL A 84 13.71 5.40 -6.48
CA VAL A 84 13.72 6.51 -5.51
C VAL A 84 14.48 7.69 -6.08
N ARG A 85 13.92 8.88 -5.91
CA ARG A 85 14.61 10.16 -6.05
C ARG A 85 14.87 10.74 -4.67
N LEU A 86 16.14 10.77 -4.26
CA LEU A 86 16.53 11.29 -2.95
C LEU A 86 16.64 12.82 -2.94
N ASP A 87 16.92 13.43 -4.08
CA ASP A 87 17.03 14.88 -4.28
C ASP A 87 15.72 15.64 -4.06
N GLN A 88 14.60 14.93 -3.87
CA GLN A 88 13.29 15.50 -3.50
C GLN A 88 12.86 15.15 -2.07
N LEU A 89 13.61 14.28 -1.39
CA LEU A 89 13.33 13.81 -0.03
C LEU A 89 14.27 14.42 1.01
N ILE A 90 15.43 14.91 0.55
CA ILE A 90 16.44 15.66 1.31
C ILE A 90 16.29 17.13 0.93
#